data_AF-A0A3C0G3F4-F1
#
_entry.id   AF-A0A3C0G3F4-F1
#
_cell.length_a   1.000
_cell.length_b   1.000
_cell.length_c   1.000
_cell.angle_alpha   90.00
_cell.angle_beta   90.00
_cell.angle_gamma   90.00
#
_symmetry.space_group_name_H-M   'P 1'
#
loop_
_entity.id
_entity.type
_entity.pdbx_description
1 polymer ?
#
loop_
_entity_poly.entity_id
_entity_poly.type
_entity_poly.pdbx_seq_one_letter_code
_entity_poly.pdbx_strand_id
1 'polypeptide(L)' 'MKLLYTFLLCTICFAGFSQDTDSPYLLVSTKNTIIPLKSSITEANIAGTIAHVRVTQVYQNKGAEPIEAKYVFPLST' A
#
# COMPACT_ATOMS: atom_id res chain seq x y z
N MET A 1 -34.86 5.02 24.83
CA MET A 1 -35.13 4.79 23.40
C MET A 1 -34.28 5.66 22.48
N LYS A 2 -34.30 7.00 22.58
CA LYS A 2 -33.48 7.89 21.72
C LYS A 2 -31.96 7.62 21.78
N LEU A 3 -31.41 7.37 22.97
CA LEU A 3 -29.98 7.08 23.17
C LEU A 3 -29.51 5.78 22.47
N LEU A 4 -30.40 4.79 22.35
CA LEU A 4 -30.12 3.51 21.68
C LEU A 4 -30.01 3.71 20.16
N TYR A 5 -30.88 4.54 19.59
CA TYR A 5 -30.82 4.89 18.17
C TYR A 5 -29.58 5.74 17.83
N THR A 6 -29.14 6.64 18.71
CA THR A 6 -27.90 7.40 18.52
C THR A 6 -26.67 6.50 18.51
N PHE A 7 -26.64 5.48 19.39
CA PHE A 7 -25.54 4.51 19.42
C PHE A 7 -25.53 3.62 18.17
N LEU A 8 -26.71 3.18 17.73
CA LEU A 8 -26.88 2.36 16.51
C LEU A 8 -26.53 3.12 15.23
N LEU A 9 -26.78 4.44 15.17
CA LEU A 9 -26.42 5.27 14.02
C LEU A 9 -24.90 5.51 13.92
N CYS A 10 -24.22 5.57 15.07
CA CYS A 10 -22.78 5.79 15.14
C CYS A 10 -21.98 4.56 14.66
N THR A 11 -22.42 3.34 14.99
CA THR A 11 -21.75 2.11 14.57
C THR A 11 -21.82 1.84 13.06
N ILE A 12 -22.88 2.29 12.39
CA ILE A 12 -23.02 2.16 10.92
C ILE A 12 -22.04 3.08 10.18
N CYS A 13 -21.71 4.24 10.75
CA CYS A 13 -20.79 5.20 10.13
C CYS A 13 -19.32 4.76 10.19
N PHE A 14 -18.96 3.86 11.11
CA PHE A 14 -17.61 3.33 11.27
C PHE A 14 -17.32 2.07 10.44
N ALA A 15 -18.29 1.54 9.69
CA ALA A 15 -18.05 0.47 8.73
C ALA A 15 -17.41 1.05 7.46
N GLY A 16 -16.13 1.42 7.54
CA GLY A 16 -15.32 1.80 6.38
C GLY A 16 -15.08 0.57 5.49
N PHE A 17 -15.27 0.73 4.18
CA PHE A 17 -14.84 -0.28 3.21
C PHE A 17 -13.30 -0.25 3.14
N SER A 18 -12.65 -1.35 3.55
CA SER A 18 -11.22 -1.56 3.33
C SER A 18 -11.05 -2.44 2.11
N GLN A 19 -10.20 -2.02 1.16
CA GLN A 19 -9.80 -2.85 0.03
C GLN A 19 -8.47 -3.51 0.36
N ASP A 20 -8.48 -4.84 0.50
CA ASP A 20 -7.28 -5.61 0.81
C ASP A 20 -6.53 -5.88 -0.50
N THR A 21 -5.57 -5.03 -0.80
CA THR A 21 -4.75 -5.13 -2.02
C THR A 21 -3.29 -4.99 -1.65
N ASP A 22 -2.45 -5.80 -2.28
CA ASP A 22 -1.01 -5.69 -2.11
C ASP A 22 -0.55 -4.32 -2.61
N SER A 23 0.35 -3.68 -1.86
CA SER A 23 1.06 -2.49 -2.35
C SER A 23 2.06 -2.89 -3.44
N PRO A 24 2.46 -1.99 -4.35
CA PRO A 24 3.57 -2.26 -5.26
C PRO A 24 4.84 -2.68 -4.51
N TYR A 25 5.55 -3.67 -5.06
CA TYR A 25 6.72 -4.25 -4.41
C TYR A 25 7.81 -4.65 -5.40
N LEU A 26 9.05 -4.70 -4.90
CA LEU A 26 10.20 -5.22 -5.63
C LEU A 26 10.34 -6.74 -5.41
N LEU A 27 10.07 -7.53 -6.43
CA LEU A 27 10.29 -8.98 -6.44
C LEU A 27 11.74 -9.27 -6.86
N VAL A 28 12.54 -9.83 -5.95
CA VAL A 28 13.96 -10.14 -6.18
C VAL A 28 14.13 -11.63 -6.50
N SER A 29 14.72 -11.95 -7.64
CA SER A 29 14.95 -13.33 -8.09
C SER A 29 16.26 -13.92 -7.57
N THR A 30 17.23 -13.06 -7.26
CA THR A 30 18.53 -13.47 -6.70
C THR A 30 18.38 -14.01 -5.27
N LYS A 31 18.94 -15.20 -5.00
CA LYS A 31 18.91 -15.82 -3.67
C LYS A 31 19.83 -15.10 -2.68
N ASN A 32 19.57 -15.26 -1.37
CA ASN A 32 20.39 -14.74 -0.26
C ASN A 32 20.77 -13.25 -0.38
N THR A 33 19.88 -12.43 -0.94
CA THR A 33 20.14 -11.00 -1.16
C THR A 33 19.47 -10.16 -0.08
N ILE A 34 20.17 -9.13 0.42
CA ILE A 34 19.67 -8.20 1.44
C ILE A 34 19.26 -6.89 0.76
N ILE A 35 17.98 -6.75 0.40
CA ILE A 35 17.40 -5.57 -0.26
C ILE A 35 16.38 -4.86 0.64
N PRO A 36 16.80 -4.12 1.68
CA PRO A 36 15.85 -3.39 2.52
C PRO A 36 15.13 -2.28 1.75
N LEU A 37 13.83 -2.17 1.98
CA LEU A 37 13.04 -0.97 1.69
C LEU A 37 13.45 0.12 2.69
N LYS A 38 14.08 1.18 2.20
CA LYS A 38 14.59 2.29 3.01
C LYS A 38 13.51 3.34 3.28
N SER A 39 12.64 3.59 2.32
CA SER A 39 11.52 4.51 2.45
C SER A 39 10.45 4.19 1.42
N SER A 40 9.19 4.42 1.79
CA SER A 40 8.04 4.38 0.89
C SER A 40 7.21 5.63 1.16
N ILE A 41 7.01 6.45 0.14
CA ILE A 41 6.22 7.68 0.21
C ILE A 41 5.11 7.56 -0.82
N THR A 42 3.87 7.80 -0.39
CA THR A 42 2.70 7.80 -1.25
C THR A 42 2.04 9.17 -1.20
N GLU A 43 1.96 9.81 -2.35
CA GLU A 43 1.23 11.07 -2.55
C GLU A 43 -0.06 10.75 -3.30
N ALA A 44 -1.20 11.09 -2.71
CA ALA A 44 -2.51 10.87 -3.31
C ALA A 44 -3.26 12.20 -3.40
N ASN A 45 -3.59 12.62 -4.62
CA ASN A 45 -4.46 13.75 -4.90
C ASN A 45 -5.82 13.22 -5.34
N ILE A 46 -6.85 13.45 -4.53
CA ILE A 46 -8.19 12.89 -4.73
C ILE A 46 -9.14 13.98 -5.24
N ALA A 47 -9.75 13.75 -6.39
CA ALA A 47 -10.74 14.63 -7.01
C ALA A 47 -12.02 13.83 -7.30
N GLY A 48 -12.98 13.88 -6.37
CA GLY A 48 -14.19 13.07 -6.44
C GLY A 48 -13.86 11.58 -6.38
N THR A 49 -14.19 10.84 -7.44
CA THR A 49 -13.95 9.38 -7.55
C THR A 49 -12.59 9.03 -8.16
N ILE A 50 -11.81 10.02 -8.60
CA ILE A 50 -10.52 9.81 -9.26
C ILE A 50 -9.39 10.16 -8.28
N ALA A 51 -8.40 9.27 -8.15
CA ALA A 51 -7.18 9.52 -7.40
C ALA A 51 -5.97 9.53 -8.35
N HIS A 52 -5.21 10.62 -8.34
CA HIS A 52 -3.86 10.65 -8.90
C HIS A 52 -2.89 10.24 -7.80
N VAL A 53 -2.26 9.08 -7.97
CA VAL A 53 -1.36 8.50 -6.98
C VAL A 53 0.07 8.45 -7.51
N ARG A 54 1.03 8.93 -6.71
CA ARG A 54 2.46 8.76 -6.94
C ARG A 54 3.07 8.01 -5.77
N VAL A 55 3.67 6.86 -6.06
CA VAL A 55 4.40 6.05 -5.07
C VAL A 55 5.90 6.14 -5.38
N THR A 56 6.69 6.49 -4.37
CA THR A 56 8.16 6.49 -4.43
C THR A 56 8.70 5.53 -3.38
N GLN A 57 9.31 4.44 -3.83
CA GLN A 57 9.97 3.46 -2.97
C GLN A 57 11.47 3.44 -3.23
N VAL A 58 12.26 3.54 -2.17
CA VAL A 58 13.73 3.51 -2.23
C VAL A 58 14.21 2.19 -1.66
N TYR A 59 14.84 1.38 -2.49
CA TYR A 59 15.48 0.13 -2.09
C TYR A 59 17.00 0.27 -2.13
N GLN A 60 17.69 -0.47 -1.27
CA GLN A 60 19.15 -0.50 -1.26
C GLN A 60 19.64 -1.93 -1.45
N ASN A 61 20.51 -2.18 -2.43
CA ASN A 61 21.30 -3.41 -2.45
C ASN A 61 22.42 -3.32 -1.42
N LYS A 62 22.35 -4.15 -0.36
CA LYS A 62 23.42 -4.29 0.64
C LYS A 62 24.35 -5.46 0.36
N GLY A 63 24.05 -6.28 -0.64
CA GLY A 63 24.93 -7.36 -1.10
C GLY A 63 26.10 -6.82 -1.92
N ALA A 64 27.14 -7.64 -2.06
CA ALA A 64 28.26 -7.37 -2.96
C ALA A 64 27.95 -7.74 -4.42
N GLU A 65 26.89 -8.53 -4.64
CA GLU A 65 26.54 -9.07 -5.95
C GLU A 65 25.45 -8.23 -6.65
N PRO A 66 25.47 -8.16 -7.99
CA PRO A 66 24.36 -7.64 -8.77
C PRO A 66 23.06 -8.42 -8.51
N ILE A 67 21.92 -7.77 -8.73
CA ILE A 67 20.60 -8.38 -8.55
C ILE A 67 19.79 -8.38 -9.83
N GLU A 68 18.91 -9.36 -9.93
CA GLU A 68 17.80 -9.37 -10.87
C GLU A 68 16.49 -9.19 -10.09
N ALA A 69 15.70 -8.20 -10.49
CA ALA A 69 14.46 -7.89 -9.82
C ALA A 69 13.40 -7.34 -10.79
N LYS A 70 12.13 -7.53 -10.43
CA LYS A 70 10.97 -6.99 -11.12
C LYS A 70 10.19 -6.10 -10.17
N TYR A 71 9.84 -4.91 -10.62
CA TYR A 71 8.91 -4.06 -9.88
C TYR A 71 7.47 -4.43 -10.26
N VAL A 72 6.72 -4.94 -9.30
CA VAL A 72 5.37 -5.49 -9.51
C VAL A 72 4.35 -4.48 -9.02
N PHE A 73 3.46 -4.08 -9.93
CA PHE A 73 2.22 -3.38 -9.61
C PHE A 73 1.08 -4.39 -9.66
N PRO A 74 0.62 -4.90 -8.50
CA PRO A 74 -0.55 -5.75 -8.46
C PRO A 74 -1.76 -4.94 -8.92
N LEU A 75 -2.58 -5.54 -9.80
CA LEU A 75 -3.87 -4.97 -10.12
C LEU A 75 -4.76 -5.06 -8.89
N SER A 76 -5.49 -3.98 -8.62
CA SER A 76 -6.56 -3.99 -7.62
C SER A 76 -7.61 -5.02 -8.06
N THR A 77 -7.86 -6.05 -7.26
CA THR A 77 -9.04 -6.91 -7.38
C THR A 77 -10.25 -6.31 -6.68
#